data_AF-A0AA88TWF7-F1
#
_entry.id   AF-A0AA88TWF7-F1
#
_cell.length_a   1.000
_cell.length_b   1.000
_cell.length_c   1.000
_cell.angle_alpha   90.00
_cell.angle_beta   90.00
_cell.angle_gamma   90.00
#
_symmetry.space_group_name_H-M   'P 1'
#
loop_
_entity.id
_entity.type
_entity.pdbx_description
1 polymer ?
#
loop_
_entity_poly.entity_id
_entity_poly.type
_entity_poly.pdbx_seq_one_letter_code
_entity_poly.pdbx_strand_id
1 'polypeptide(L)'
;MDTAKIAISDILEHLMSAEFKKFVWHLWNGVAADIEPIPRAALENADRQDVADRMVQKYTTNAGAVAVQVLCNINQNDLAKRLEVKLQKAGSS
;
A
#
# COMPACT_ATOMS: atom_id res chain seq x y z
N MET A 1 -16.22 1.55 -7.20
CA MET A 1 -15.39 1.83 -6.02
C MET A 1 -14.28 0.81 -6.03
N ASP A 2 -13.04 1.25 -6.17
CA ASP A 2 -11.86 0.38 -6.19
C ASP A 2 -11.68 -0.22 -4.80
N THR A 3 -12.17 -1.44 -4.60
CA THR A 3 -12.15 -2.09 -3.29
C THR A 3 -10.73 -2.22 -2.72
N ALA A 4 -9.73 -2.37 -3.60
CA ALA A 4 -8.33 -2.33 -3.23
C ALA A 4 -7.91 -0.97 -2.65
N LYS A 5 -8.34 0.14 -3.25
CA LYS A 5 -8.05 1.49 -2.73
C LYS A 5 -8.61 1.65 -1.32
N ILE A 6 -9.86 1.25 -1.10
CA ILE A 6 -10.53 1.37 0.21
C ILE A 6 -9.79 0.52 1.26
N ALA A 7 -9.46 -0.73 0.92
CA ALA A 7 -8.78 -1.63 1.85
C ALA A 7 -7.36 -1.14 2.18
N ILE A 8 -6.61 -0.64 1.20
CA ILE A 8 -5.27 -0.08 1.41
C ILE A 8 -5.36 1.18 2.27
N SER A 9 -6.22 2.14 1.92
CA SER A 9 -6.38 3.40 2.67
C SER A 9 -6.65 3.15 4.16
N ASP A 10 -7.62 2.29 4.46
CA ASP A 10 -7.98 1.93 5.84
C ASP A 10 -6.78 1.36 6.63
N ILE A 11 -5.99 0.49 6.00
CA ILE A 11 -4.81 -0.09 6.64
C ILE A 11 -3.72 0.97 6.86
N LEU A 12 -3.55 1.92 5.93
CA LEU A 12 -2.61 3.02 6.07
C LEU A 12 -3.01 3.98 7.20
N GLU A 13 -4.31 4.12 7.53
CA GLU A 13 -4.78 4.92 8.67
C GLU A 13 -4.34 4.35 10.01
N HIS A 14 -4.15 3.03 10.10
CA HIS A 14 -3.62 2.37 11.29
C HIS A 14 -2.10 2.51 11.45
N LEU A 15 -1.38 3.00 10.44
CA LEU A 15 0.05 3.25 10.53
C LEU A 15 0.34 4.56 11.27
N MET A 16 1.27 4.49 12.23
CA MET A 16 1.83 5.68 12.85
C MET A 16 2.62 6.50 11.81
N SER A 17 2.79 7.80 12.04
CA SER A 17 3.44 8.70 11.07
C SER A 17 4.85 8.25 10.66
N ALA A 18 5.62 7.67 11.60
CA ALA A 18 6.95 7.14 11.32
C ALA A 18 6.92 5.91 10.40
N GLU A 19 5.90 5.06 10.54
CA GLU A 19 5.72 3.83 9.76
C GLU A 19 5.19 4.13 8.38
N PHE A 20 4.22 5.06 8.30
CA PHE A 20 3.75 5.58 7.03
C PHE A 20 4.88 6.22 6.21
N LYS A 21 5.79 6.97 6.86
CA LYS A 21 6.97 7.52 6.17
C LYS A 21 7.87 6.43 5.61
N LYS A 22 8.09 5.32 6.33
CA LYS A 22 8.84 4.16 5.83
C LYS A 22 8.12 3.45 4.69
N PHE A 23 6.80 3.33 4.78
CA PHE A 23 5.95 2.76 3.74
C PHE A 23 6.12 3.53 2.42
N VAL A 24 5.95 4.86 2.47
CA VAL A 24 6.15 5.75 1.31
C VAL A 24 7.57 5.66 0.77
N TRP A 25 8.57 5.59 1.65
CA TRP A 25 9.97 5.44 1.24
C TRP A 25 10.21 4.16 0.43
N HIS A 26 9.63 3.02 0.84
CA HIS A 26 9.73 1.77 0.07
C HIS A 26 9.05 1.87 -1.31
N LEU A 27 7.96 2.62 -1.43
CA LEU A 27 7.28 2.78 -2.71
C LEU A 27 8.13 3.50 -3.76
N TRP A 28 8.97 4.47 -3.39
CA TRP A 28 9.87 5.13 -4.34
C TRP A 28 11.26 4.50 -4.41
N ASN A 29 11.72 3.83 -3.34
CA ASN A 29 13.08 3.29 -3.27
C ASN A 29 13.15 1.88 -3.88
N GLY A 30 11.99 1.23 -4.02
CA GLY A 30 11.87 -0.13 -4.51
C GLY A 30 11.34 -1.07 -3.43
N VAL A 31 10.34 -1.87 -3.81
CA VAL A 31 9.70 -2.87 -2.95
C VAL A 31 10.34 -4.25 -3.13
N ALA A 32 10.65 -4.61 -4.38
CA ALA A 32 11.43 -5.77 -4.80
C ALA A 32 11.96 -5.55 -6.22
N ALA A 33 12.85 -6.43 -6.68
CA ALA A 33 13.50 -6.33 -8.00
C ALA A 33 12.50 -6.30 -9.18
N ASP A 34 11.33 -6.93 -9.04
CA ASP A 34 10.30 -7.01 -10.09
C ASP A 34 9.19 -5.95 -9.94
N ILE A 35 9.24 -5.12 -8.88
CA ILE A 35 8.22 -4.09 -8.62
C ILE A 35 8.79 -2.72 -8.98
N GLU A 36 8.24 -2.13 -10.04
CA GLU A 36 8.65 -0.80 -10.48
C GLU A 36 8.24 0.28 -9.46
N PRO A 37 9.17 1.11 -8.96
CA PRO A 37 8.87 2.11 -7.95
C PRO A 37 7.95 3.23 -8.48
N ILE A 38 7.24 3.86 -7.55
CA ILE A 38 6.48 5.09 -7.83
C ILE A 38 7.45 6.27 -7.74
N PRO A 39 7.44 7.21 -8.71
CA PRO A 39 8.30 8.38 -8.66
C PRO A 39 8.12 9.17 -7.36
N ARG A 40 9.22 9.54 -6.70
CA ARG A 40 9.19 10.32 -5.46
C ARG A 40 8.35 11.59 -5.58
N ALA A 41 8.44 12.30 -6.70
CA ALA A 41 7.66 13.52 -6.94
C ALA A 41 6.13 13.29 -6.89
N ALA A 42 5.65 12.07 -7.15
CA ALA A 42 4.23 11.72 -7.05
C ALA A 42 3.77 11.38 -5.63
N LEU A 43 4.73 11.17 -4.70
CA LEU A 43 4.51 10.81 -3.30
C LEU A 43 4.93 11.92 -2.32
N GLU A 44 5.72 12.88 -2.79
CA GLU A 44 6.15 14.04 -2.01
C GLU A 44 4.93 14.92 -1.73
N ASN A 45 4.46 14.89 -0.47
CA ASN A 45 3.22 15.51 0.05
C ASN A 45 1.92 14.69 -0.11
N ALA A 46 1.98 13.46 -0.62
CA ALA A 46 0.80 12.60 -0.68
C ALA A 46 0.36 12.18 0.73
N ASP A 47 -0.93 12.34 1.02
CA ASP A 47 -1.52 11.77 2.24
C ASP A 47 -1.87 10.28 2.05
N ARG A 48 -2.42 9.65 3.09
CA ARG A 48 -2.68 8.20 3.10
C ARG A 48 -3.62 7.77 1.98
N GLN A 49 -4.61 8.60 1.65
CA GLN A 49 -5.56 8.28 0.59
C GLN A 49 -4.95 8.50 -0.78
N ASP A 50 -4.17 9.58 -0.94
CA ASP A 50 -3.40 9.80 -2.17
C ASP A 50 -2.45 8.63 -2.44
N VAL A 51 -1.72 8.16 -1.43
CA VAL A 51 -0.80 7.03 -1.57
C VAL A 51 -1.54 5.78 -2.02
N ALA A 52 -2.67 5.44 -1.40
CA ALA A 52 -3.49 4.31 -1.82
C ALA A 52 -3.97 4.45 -3.28
N ASP A 53 -4.38 5.66 -3.67
CA ASP A 53 -4.79 5.95 -5.04
C ASP A 53 -3.64 5.77 -6.02
N ARG A 54 -2.45 6.31 -5.73
CA ARG A 54 -1.23 6.14 -6.53
C ARG A 54 -0.85 4.67 -6.70
N MET A 55 -0.98 3.87 -5.64
CA MET A 55 -0.71 2.44 -5.71
C MET A 55 -1.68 1.72 -6.64
N VAL A 56 -2.97 2.02 -6.56
CA VAL A 56 -3.99 1.42 -7.45
C VAL A 56 -3.79 1.89 -8.89
N GLN A 57 -3.46 3.17 -9.12
CA GLN A 57 -3.15 3.67 -10.46
C GLN A 57 -1.90 3.00 -11.07
N LYS A 58 -0.85 2.81 -10.27
CA LYS A 58 0.43 2.25 -10.76
C LYS A 58 0.39 0.74 -10.94
N TYR A 59 -0.09 0.03 -9.92
CA TYR A 59 0.00 -1.43 -9.84
C TYR A 59 -1.30 -2.13 -10.21
N THR A 60 -2.40 -1.38 -10.38
CA THR A 60 -3.71 -1.90 -10.80
C THR A 60 -4.18 -3.04 -9.89
N THR A 61 -4.35 -4.25 -10.43
CA THR A 61 -4.74 -5.46 -9.69
C THR A 61 -3.71 -5.87 -8.63
N ASN A 62 -2.44 -5.52 -8.80
CA ASN A 62 -1.35 -5.92 -7.92
C ASN A 62 -1.15 -4.95 -6.76
N ALA A 63 -1.88 -3.83 -6.70
CA ALA A 63 -1.72 -2.81 -5.66
C ALA A 63 -1.84 -3.39 -4.23
N GLY A 64 -2.80 -4.32 -4.04
CA GLY A 64 -2.98 -5.00 -2.76
C GLY A 64 -1.77 -5.84 -2.37
N ALA A 65 -1.25 -6.65 -3.29
CA ALA A 65 -0.08 -7.50 -3.04
C ALA A 65 1.18 -6.65 -2.75
N VAL A 66 1.40 -5.58 -3.51
CA VAL A 66 2.51 -4.65 -3.27
C VAL A 66 2.38 -3.99 -1.89
N ALA A 67 1.18 -3.55 -1.49
CA ALA A 67 0.95 -2.96 -0.17
C ALA A 67 1.25 -3.95 0.97
N VAL A 68 0.80 -5.20 0.85
CA VAL A 68 1.10 -6.28 1.81
C VAL A 68 2.61 -6.47 1.94
N GLN A 69 3.34 -6.52 0.81
CA GLN A 69 4.78 -6.71 0.82
C GLN A 69 5.52 -5.54 1.47
N VAL A 70 5.12 -4.29 1.20
CA VAL A 70 5.70 -3.12 1.85
C VAL A 70 5.43 -3.12 3.36
N LEU A 71 4.22 -3.51 3.78
CA LEU A 71 3.87 -3.65 5.20
C LEU A 71 4.78 -4.68 5.89
N CYS A 72 5.03 -5.84 5.26
CA CYS A 72 5.98 -6.82 5.76
C CYS A 72 7.41 -6.24 5.86
N ASN A 73 7.87 -5.50 4.86
CA ASN A 73 9.21 -4.89 4.84
C ASN A 73 9.42 -3.89 5.99
N ILE A 74 8.37 -3.21 6.45
CA ILE A 74 8.44 -2.29 7.60
C ILE A 74 8.09 -2.95 8.95
N ASN A 75 7.99 -4.29 8.99
CA ASN A 75 7.60 -5.12 10.14
C ASN A 75 6.15 -4.96 10.62
N GLN A 76 5.25 -4.44 9.77
CA GLN A 76 3.82 -4.32 10.05
C GLN A 76 3.04 -5.56 9.58
N ASN A 77 3.48 -6.73 10.04
CA ASN A 77 2.96 -8.04 9.63
C ASN A 77 1.48 -8.25 10.01
N ASP A 78 1.03 -7.71 11.16
CA ASP A 78 -0.39 -7.83 11.57
C ASP A 78 -1.30 -7.05 10.61
N LEU A 79 -0.90 -5.83 10.24
CA LEU A 79 -1.61 -5.01 9.26
C LEU A 79 -1.57 -5.63 7.85
N ALA A 80 -0.44 -6.23 7.46
CA ALA A 80 -0.31 -6.95 6.20
C ALA A 80 -1.35 -8.09 6.11
N LYS A 81 -1.46 -8.91 7.15
CA LYS A 81 -2.45 -10.00 7.22
C LYS A 81 -3.89 -9.50 7.20
N ARG A 82 -4.18 -8.40 7.91
CA ARG A 82 -5.51 -7.78 7.87
C ARG A 82 -5.87 -7.29 6.47
N LEU A 83 -4.91 -6.69 5.76
CA LEU A 83 -5.10 -6.25 4.39
C LEU A 83 -5.43 -7.43 3.46
N GLU A 84 -4.68 -8.53 3.53
CA GLU A 84 -4.96 -9.74 2.75
C GLU A 84 -6.37 -10.27 2.98
N VAL A 85 -6.81 -10.36 4.25
CA VAL A 85 -8.16 -10.81 4.58
C VAL A 85 -9.23 -9.87 4.01
N LYS A 86 -9.00 -8.55 4.03
CA LYS A 86 -9.93 -7.58 3.43
C LYS A 86 -10.04 -7.74 1.91
N LEU A 87 -8.91 -7.97 1.23
CA LEU A 87 -8.86 -8.17 -0.21
C LEU A 87 -9.53 -9.49 -0.65
N GLN A 88 -9.40 -10.56 0.14
CA GLN A 88 -10.05 -11.86 -0.14
C GLN A 88 -11.58 -11.81 0.01
N LYS A 89 -12.07 -11.12 1.05
CA LYS A 89 -13.52 -10.94 1.26
C LYS A 89 -14.18 -10.14 0.13
N ALA A 90 -13.46 -9.19 -0.44
CA ALA A 90 -13.93 -8.38 -1.56
C ALA A 90 -14.10 -9.16 -2.87
N GLY A 91 -13.34 -10.25 -3.08
CA GLY A 91 -13.46 -11.10 -4.27
C GLY A 91 -14.52 -12.20 -4.15
N SER A 92 -15.17 -12.34 -3.00
CA SER A 92 -16.15 -13.39 -2.71
C SER A 92 -17.60 -12.85 -2.62
N SER A 93 -17.85 -11.64 -3.12
CA SER A 93 -19.18 -10.99 -3.13
C SER A 93 -19.61 -10.64 -4.54
#